data_AF-A0A2V8VFY2-F1
#
_entry.id   AF-A0A2V8VFY2-F1
#
_cell.length_a   1.000
_cell.length_b   1.000
_cell.length_c   1.000
_cell.angle_alpha   90.00
_cell.angle_beta   90.00
_cell.angle_gamma   90.00
#
_symmetry.space_group_name_H-M   'P 1'
#
loop_
_entity.id
_entity.type
_entity.pdbx_description
1 polymer ?
#
loop_
_entity_poly.entity_id
_entity_poly.type
_entity_poly.pdbx_seq_one_letter_code
_entity_poly.pdbx_strand_id
1 'polypeptide(L)'
;MALAAGLLAFTDVRALQRDTLKEIRSRYEGRSFRLRIDLKAAGRATDPNVVSLDGVGYPSERSPILFGSLETVYLQRITNEGATRLGLTVYRSVDEANRLRASAIPGPTIANPNFGRTLATFAQQGSTNVVLELKAGKKDPQGQLAEIETLLDVVFYLKSEPTRDDLETFVRRHTGWSISRLRAVTGLSEEDIRALLKESSASAPAE
;
A
#
# COMPACT_ATOMS: atom_id res chain seq x y z
N MET A 1 28.31 -13.64 47.48
CA MET A 1 28.10 -12.41 46.69
C MET A 1 27.87 -12.84 45.25
N ALA A 2 26.70 -12.55 44.70
CA ALA A 2 26.39 -12.83 43.30
C ALA A 2 26.47 -11.53 42.48
N LEU A 3 26.87 -11.63 41.23
CA LEU A 3 26.29 -10.80 40.17
C LEU A 3 26.41 -11.56 38.84
N ALA A 4 25.29 -12.07 38.34
CA ALA A 4 25.26 -12.73 37.04
C ALA A 4 25.33 -11.65 35.94
N ALA A 5 26.33 -11.74 35.07
CA ALA A 5 26.44 -10.88 33.89
C ALA A 5 25.41 -11.31 32.83
N GLY A 6 24.15 -10.93 33.05
CA GLY A 6 23.09 -11.05 32.06
C GLY A 6 23.36 -10.10 30.89
N LEU A 7 24.13 -10.54 29.90
CA LEU A 7 24.23 -9.84 28.63
C LEU A 7 22.84 -9.76 28.01
N LEU A 8 22.32 -8.53 27.94
CA LEU A 8 21.08 -8.20 27.25
C LEU A 8 21.21 -8.62 25.79
N ALA A 9 20.60 -9.75 25.45
CA ALA A 9 20.36 -10.12 24.06
C ALA A 9 19.44 -9.04 23.47
N PHE A 10 20.02 -8.15 22.66
CA PHE A 10 19.26 -7.20 21.83
C PHE A 10 18.43 -8.02 20.84
N THR A 11 17.21 -8.38 21.24
CA THR A 11 16.27 -9.10 20.38
C THR A 11 15.90 -8.20 19.21
N ASP A 12 16.39 -8.56 18.02
CA ASP A 12 16.04 -7.92 16.75
C ASP A 12 14.50 -7.84 16.59
N VAL A 13 13.92 -6.67 16.83
CA VAL A 13 12.47 -6.40 16.76
C VAL A 13 12.08 -6.12 15.29
N ARG A 14 12.06 -7.15 14.42
CA ARG A 14 12.40 -6.95 13.00
C ARG A 14 11.39 -6.47 11.93
N ALA A 15 10.25 -7.06 11.60
CA ALA A 15 9.51 -8.21 12.10
C ALA A 15 9.99 -9.58 11.58
N LEU A 16 9.93 -9.85 10.28
CA LEU A 16 10.24 -11.15 9.66
C LEU A 16 11.66 -11.66 9.95
N GLN A 17 11.86 -12.98 9.80
CA GLN A 17 13.20 -13.53 9.62
C GLN A 17 13.85 -12.96 8.34
N ARG A 18 15.19 -12.88 8.33
CA ARG A 18 15.96 -12.24 7.25
C ARG A 18 15.69 -12.89 5.89
N ASP A 19 15.57 -14.20 5.86
CA ASP A 19 15.43 -14.95 4.60
C ASP A 19 14.00 -14.87 4.06
N THR A 20 12.97 -14.95 4.91
CA THR A 20 11.57 -14.66 4.53
C THR A 20 11.42 -13.25 3.94
N LEU A 21 12.05 -12.24 4.56
CA LEU A 21 12.06 -10.89 4.01
C LEU A 21 12.78 -10.82 2.66
N LYS A 22 13.94 -11.50 2.52
CA LYS A 22 14.70 -11.55 1.27
C LYS A 22 13.88 -12.20 0.14
N GLU A 23 13.16 -13.27 0.44
CA GLU A 23 12.29 -13.98 -0.48
C GLU A 23 11.13 -13.10 -0.97
N ILE A 24 10.37 -12.50 -0.04
CA ILE A 24 9.29 -11.56 -0.36
C ILE A 24 9.81 -10.38 -1.19
N ARG A 25 10.96 -9.80 -0.84
CA ARG A 25 11.60 -8.75 -1.64
C ARG A 25 11.96 -9.23 -3.04
N SER A 26 12.55 -10.42 -3.18
CA SER A 26 12.91 -10.97 -4.49
C SER A 26 11.69 -11.26 -5.39
N ARG A 27 10.53 -11.58 -4.79
CA ARG A 27 9.28 -11.85 -5.52
C ARG A 27 8.59 -10.55 -5.96
N TYR A 28 8.51 -9.54 -5.10
CA TYR A 28 7.59 -8.41 -5.29
C TYR A 28 8.26 -7.01 -5.35
N GLU A 29 9.45 -6.81 -4.79
CA GLU A 29 10.10 -5.50 -4.81
C GLU A 29 10.55 -5.11 -6.22
N GLY A 30 10.34 -3.85 -6.60
CA GLY A 30 10.75 -3.32 -7.88
C GLY A 30 9.85 -3.72 -9.04
N ARG A 31 8.58 -4.04 -8.78
CA ARG A 31 7.57 -4.45 -9.79
C ARG A 31 6.34 -3.56 -9.75
N SER A 32 5.59 -3.56 -10.86
CA SER A 32 4.29 -2.88 -10.95
C SER A 32 3.14 -3.87 -10.81
N PHE A 33 2.09 -3.47 -10.11
CA PHE A 33 0.90 -4.27 -9.83
C PHE A 33 -0.37 -3.43 -9.97
N ARG A 34 -1.50 -4.06 -10.33
CA ARG A 34 -2.81 -3.41 -10.34
C ARG A 34 -3.43 -3.48 -8.94
N LEU A 35 -3.87 -2.35 -8.39
CA LEU A 35 -4.48 -2.28 -7.05
C LEU A 35 -5.87 -2.95 -6.99
N ARG A 36 -6.15 -3.63 -5.87
CA ARG A 36 -7.49 -4.09 -5.45
C ARG A 36 -8.22 -3.09 -4.55
N ILE A 37 -7.48 -2.26 -3.81
CA ILE A 37 -8.02 -1.26 -2.88
C ILE A 37 -7.59 0.15 -3.26
N ASP A 38 -8.41 1.13 -2.90
CA ASP A 38 -8.02 2.53 -2.97
C ASP A 38 -6.93 2.81 -1.92
N LEU A 39 -5.88 3.52 -2.28
CA LEU A 39 -4.82 3.93 -1.35
C LEU A 39 -4.90 5.43 -1.10
N LYS A 40 -5.02 5.81 0.17
CA LYS A 40 -5.10 7.21 0.59
C LYS A 40 -3.72 7.82 0.78
N ALA A 41 -3.66 9.14 0.62
CA ALA A 41 -2.48 9.94 0.97
C ALA A 41 -2.26 9.90 2.49
N ALA A 42 -1.03 9.53 2.90
CA ALA A 42 -0.62 9.62 4.29
C ALA A 42 -0.44 11.10 4.69
N GLY A 43 -1.21 11.59 5.66
CA GLY A 43 -1.09 12.97 6.14
C GLY A 43 0.21 13.24 6.90
N ARG A 44 0.80 12.17 7.47
CA ARG A 44 2.07 12.15 8.20
C ARG A 44 2.76 10.80 7.98
N ALA A 45 4.06 10.75 8.28
CA ALA A 45 4.85 9.51 8.23
C ALA A 45 4.30 8.37 9.13
N THR A 46 3.52 8.71 10.16
CA THR A 46 2.94 7.81 11.16
C THR A 46 1.60 7.20 10.77
N ASP A 47 0.99 7.67 9.68
CA ASP A 47 -0.40 7.38 9.34
C ASP A 47 -0.44 6.63 7.99
N PRO A 48 -0.10 5.33 7.94
CA PRO A 48 -0.11 4.53 6.71
C PRO A 48 -1.52 3.99 6.39
N ASN A 49 -1.69 3.47 5.17
CA ASN A 49 -2.80 2.55 4.89
C ASN A 49 -2.45 1.20 5.56
N VAL A 50 -3.33 0.65 6.39
CA VAL A 50 -3.04 -0.57 7.18
C VAL A 50 -3.87 -1.72 6.62
N VAL A 51 -3.26 -2.88 6.42
CA VAL A 51 -3.93 -4.08 5.87
C VAL A 51 -3.61 -5.26 6.77
N SER A 52 -4.66 -5.91 7.25
CA SER A 52 -4.59 -7.05 8.17
C SER A 52 -5.63 -8.09 7.79
N LEU A 53 -5.58 -9.27 8.41
CA LEU A 53 -6.63 -10.29 8.26
C LEU A 53 -8.00 -9.83 8.80
N ASP A 54 -8.05 -8.78 9.61
CA ASP A 54 -9.29 -8.20 10.14
C ASP A 54 -9.86 -7.08 9.24
N GLY A 55 -9.14 -6.68 8.20
CA GLY A 55 -9.58 -5.69 7.21
C GLY A 55 -8.54 -4.60 6.89
N VAL A 56 -9.02 -3.54 6.22
CA VAL A 56 -8.23 -2.39 5.76
C VAL A 56 -8.55 -1.16 6.60
N GLY A 57 -7.53 -0.63 7.27
CA GLY A 57 -7.56 0.65 7.98
C GLY A 57 -6.92 1.78 7.16
N TYR A 58 -7.36 3.01 7.37
CA TYR A 58 -6.90 4.18 6.59
C TYR A 58 -6.31 5.28 7.49
N PRO A 59 -5.38 6.11 6.97
CA PRO A 59 -4.72 7.19 7.72
C PRO A 59 -5.70 8.16 8.40
N SER A 60 -6.75 8.51 7.67
CA SER A 60 -7.86 9.36 8.10
C SER A 60 -9.02 9.14 7.13
N GLU A 61 -10.25 9.29 7.61
CA GLU A 61 -11.43 9.37 6.74
C GLU A 61 -11.29 10.51 5.73
N ARG A 62 -10.77 11.66 6.19
CA ARG A 62 -10.61 12.89 5.39
C ARG A 62 -9.40 12.87 4.45
N SER A 63 -8.51 11.89 4.53
CA SER A 63 -7.40 11.78 3.57
C SER A 63 -7.96 11.48 2.17
N PRO A 64 -7.54 12.22 1.13
CA PRO A 64 -7.95 11.94 -0.24
C PRO A 64 -7.35 10.62 -0.72
N ILE A 65 -8.06 9.96 -1.64
CA ILE A 65 -7.54 8.82 -2.41
C ILE A 65 -6.43 9.35 -3.32
N LEU A 66 -5.23 8.79 -3.19
CA LEU A 66 -4.06 9.15 -4.00
C LEU A 66 -3.92 8.23 -5.23
N PHE A 67 -4.22 6.95 -5.03
CA PHE A 67 -4.28 5.93 -6.07
C PHE A 67 -5.62 5.22 -5.95
N GLY A 68 -6.44 5.25 -7.00
CA GLY A 68 -7.64 4.41 -7.03
C GLY A 68 -7.28 2.93 -7.13
N SER A 69 -8.17 2.07 -6.67
CA SER A 69 -8.22 0.67 -7.08
C SER A 69 -8.22 0.57 -8.62
N LEU A 70 -7.79 -0.56 -9.16
CA LEU A 70 -7.52 -0.79 -10.59
C LEU A 70 -6.44 0.09 -11.23
N GLU A 71 -5.90 1.13 -10.58
CA GLU A 71 -4.68 1.80 -11.06
C GLU A 71 -3.48 0.85 -10.94
N THR A 72 -2.62 0.85 -11.97
CA THR A 72 -1.31 0.20 -11.91
C THR A 72 -0.33 1.09 -11.16
N VAL A 73 0.27 0.56 -10.11
CA VAL A 73 1.24 1.25 -9.25
C VAL A 73 2.55 0.47 -9.15
N TYR A 74 3.63 1.15 -8.81
CA TYR A 74 4.97 0.58 -8.64
C TYR A 74 5.31 0.36 -7.16
N LEU A 75 5.53 -0.90 -6.77
CA LEU A 75 6.03 -1.27 -5.45
C LEU A 75 7.55 -1.12 -5.42
N GLN A 76 8.03 0.04 -4.95
CA GLN A 76 9.46 0.36 -4.96
C GLN A 76 10.25 -0.44 -3.92
N ARG A 77 9.68 -0.61 -2.71
CA ARG A 77 10.41 -1.13 -1.56
C ARG A 77 9.51 -1.86 -0.59
N ILE A 78 10.04 -2.92 0.03
CA ILE A 78 9.45 -3.61 1.16
C ILE A 78 10.38 -3.48 2.37
N THR A 79 9.86 -2.96 3.48
CA THR A 79 10.56 -2.69 4.75
C THR A 79 10.03 -3.57 5.87
N ASN A 80 10.94 -4.11 6.68
CA ASN A 80 10.58 -4.87 7.87
C ASN A 80 10.39 -3.87 9.03
N GLU A 81 9.23 -3.87 9.68
CA GLU A 81 8.84 -2.83 10.63
C GLU A 81 8.39 -3.44 11.97
N GLY A 82 9.08 -3.10 13.05
CA GLY A 82 8.70 -3.54 14.40
C GLY A 82 8.61 -5.07 14.55
N ALA A 83 7.68 -5.57 15.38
CA ALA A 83 7.62 -7.00 15.70
C ALA A 83 6.77 -7.84 14.73
N THR A 84 5.78 -7.21 14.07
CA THR A 84 4.70 -7.86 13.31
C THR A 84 4.29 -7.10 12.03
N ARG A 85 5.03 -6.06 11.60
CA ARG A 85 4.64 -5.22 10.47
C ARG A 85 5.59 -5.33 9.28
N LEU A 86 5.04 -5.19 8.08
CA LEU A 86 5.77 -5.11 6.82
C LEU A 86 5.32 -3.86 6.05
N GLY A 87 6.19 -2.87 5.92
CA GLY A 87 5.93 -1.66 5.14
C GLY A 87 6.16 -1.89 3.65
N LEU A 88 5.32 -1.25 2.83
CA LEU A 88 5.35 -1.23 1.38
C LEU A 88 5.37 0.24 0.94
N THR A 89 6.39 0.66 0.19
CA THR A 89 6.42 2.01 -0.41
C THR A 89 5.96 1.95 -1.86
N VAL A 90 4.82 2.59 -2.13
CA VAL A 90 4.11 2.53 -3.42
C VAL A 90 4.18 3.89 -4.13
N TYR A 91 4.44 3.89 -5.42
CA TYR A 91 4.51 5.06 -6.31
C TYR A 91 3.57 4.90 -7.50
N ARG A 92 3.19 5.99 -8.18
CA ARG A 92 2.40 5.87 -9.44
C ARG A 92 3.15 5.13 -10.54
N SER A 93 4.47 5.32 -10.64
CA SER A 93 5.30 4.71 -11.67
C SER A 93 6.77 4.57 -11.24
N VAL A 94 7.53 3.79 -12.04
CA VAL A 94 8.99 3.70 -11.94
C VAL A 94 9.65 5.07 -12.11
N ASP A 95 9.15 5.90 -13.02
CA ASP A 95 9.71 7.23 -13.31
C ASP A 95 9.48 8.22 -12.18
N GLU A 96 8.30 8.19 -11.54
CA GLU A 96 8.06 8.96 -10.32
C GLU A 96 8.94 8.47 -9.17
N ALA A 97 9.09 7.15 -8.99
CA ALA A 97 9.98 6.56 -8.01
C ALA A 97 11.46 6.98 -8.21
N ASN A 98 11.93 7.03 -9.45
CA ASN A 98 13.28 7.47 -9.80
C ASN A 98 13.47 8.98 -9.65
N ARG A 99 12.51 9.79 -10.13
CA ARG A 99 12.49 11.25 -9.96
C ARG A 99 12.52 11.62 -8.48
N LEU A 100 11.62 11.04 -7.70
CA LEU A 100 11.56 11.30 -6.26
C LEU A 100 12.81 10.80 -5.55
N ARG A 101 13.43 9.67 -5.93
CA ARG A 101 14.76 9.28 -5.39
C ARG A 101 15.85 10.31 -5.69
N ALA A 102 15.91 10.83 -6.92
CA ALA A 102 16.88 11.85 -7.31
C ALA A 102 16.68 13.16 -6.53
N SER A 103 15.42 13.55 -6.29
CA SER A 103 15.08 14.69 -5.43
C SER A 103 15.19 14.38 -3.92
N ALA A 104 15.17 13.11 -3.53
CA ALA A 104 15.13 12.68 -2.13
C ALA A 104 16.47 12.72 -1.42
N ILE A 105 17.60 12.63 -2.15
CA ILE A 105 18.95 12.37 -1.62
C ILE A 105 19.23 13.26 -0.39
N PRO A 106 19.09 12.74 0.84
CA PRO A 106 19.33 13.52 2.04
C PRO A 106 20.81 13.40 2.40
N GLY A 107 21.38 14.48 2.96
CA GLY A 107 22.65 14.39 3.68
C GLY A 107 22.59 13.34 4.81
N PRO A 108 23.74 12.83 5.28
CA PRO A 108 23.82 11.67 6.18
C PRO A 108 22.90 11.77 7.40
N THR A 109 22.21 10.66 7.67
CA THR A 109 21.00 10.57 8.51
C THR A 109 21.16 10.91 9.99
N ILE A 110 22.38 11.01 10.50
CA ILE A 110 22.66 11.25 11.93
C ILE A 110 22.29 12.69 12.37
N ALA A 111 22.08 13.62 11.43
CA ALA A 111 21.92 15.05 11.73
C ALA A 111 20.66 15.74 11.16
N ASN A 112 19.64 15.02 10.66
CA ASN A 112 18.50 15.65 9.98
C ASN A 112 17.15 15.58 10.74
N PRO A 113 16.79 16.59 11.55
CA PRO A 113 15.50 16.65 12.25
C PRO A 113 14.28 16.83 11.32
N ASN A 114 14.46 17.08 10.01
CA ASN A 114 13.36 17.23 9.06
C ASN A 114 12.89 15.90 8.44
N PHE A 115 13.42 14.74 8.83
CA PHE A 115 13.08 13.43 8.24
C PHE A 115 11.55 13.16 8.17
N GLY A 116 10.82 13.51 9.24
CA GLY A 116 9.35 13.39 9.26
C GLY A 116 8.61 14.32 8.30
N ARG A 117 9.19 15.48 7.96
CA ARG A 117 8.67 16.36 6.90
C ARG A 117 8.91 15.75 5.52
N THR A 118 10.10 15.20 5.26
CA THR A 118 10.41 14.59 3.96
C THR A 118 9.45 13.44 3.62
N LEU A 119 9.11 12.59 4.60
CA LEU A 119 8.10 11.53 4.44
C LEU A 119 6.69 12.08 4.15
N ALA A 120 6.25 13.12 4.85
CA ALA A 120 4.96 13.77 4.57
C ALA A 120 4.94 14.44 3.18
N THR A 121 6.08 14.99 2.75
CA THR A 121 6.25 15.54 1.38
C THR A 121 6.17 14.44 0.32
N PHE A 122 6.81 13.28 0.51
CA PHE A 122 6.67 12.15 -0.42
C PHE A 122 5.23 11.64 -0.52
N ALA A 123 4.51 11.60 0.61
CA ALA A 123 3.10 11.19 0.65
C ALA A 123 2.15 12.12 -0.13
N GLN A 124 2.57 13.37 -0.38
CA GLN A 124 1.83 14.35 -1.19
C GLN A 124 2.31 14.42 -2.65
N GLN A 125 3.47 13.85 -2.99
CA GLN A 125 4.15 14.02 -4.28
C GLN A 125 4.03 12.83 -5.26
N GLY A 126 3.14 11.86 -4.99
CA GLY A 126 2.97 10.69 -5.86
C GLY A 126 3.49 9.36 -5.28
N SER A 127 3.61 9.28 -3.95
CA SER A 127 3.84 8.00 -3.25
C SER A 127 2.94 7.87 -2.02
N THR A 128 2.76 6.66 -1.51
CA THR A 128 2.17 6.41 -0.19
C THR A 128 2.73 5.13 0.42
N ASN A 129 2.48 4.94 1.72
CA ASN A 129 2.87 3.73 2.42
C ASN A 129 1.65 2.85 2.71
N VAL A 130 1.85 1.55 2.56
CA VAL A 130 0.93 0.51 3.04
C VAL A 130 1.69 -0.33 4.08
N VAL A 131 1.06 -0.65 5.20
CA VAL A 131 1.61 -1.51 6.24
C VAL A 131 0.76 -2.76 6.33
N LEU A 132 1.39 -3.92 6.11
CA LEU A 132 0.77 -5.21 6.38
C LEU A 132 1.00 -5.57 7.85
N GLU A 133 -0.07 -5.86 8.60
CA GLU A 133 0.01 -6.36 9.97
C GLU A 133 -0.19 -7.87 10.01
N LEU A 134 0.81 -8.58 10.54
CA LEU A 134 0.89 -10.03 10.57
C LEU A 134 0.46 -10.55 11.95
N LYS A 135 -0.44 -11.53 11.97
CA LYS A 135 -0.75 -12.34 13.16
C LYS A 135 0.27 -13.45 13.36
N ALA A 136 0.85 -13.99 12.29
CA ALA A 136 1.90 -15.00 12.35
C ALA A 136 3.20 -14.41 12.92
N GLY A 137 3.69 -15.02 14.00
CA GLY A 137 4.95 -14.63 14.65
C GLY A 137 6.19 -15.24 13.98
N LYS A 138 7.37 -14.66 14.26
CA LYS A 138 8.70 -15.07 13.76
C LYS A 138 9.06 -16.56 13.88
N LYS A 139 8.35 -17.31 14.71
CA LYS A 139 8.56 -18.75 14.94
C LYS A 139 7.89 -19.62 13.86
N ASP A 140 7.04 -19.04 13.02
CA ASP A 140 6.39 -19.69 11.88
C ASP A 140 6.66 -18.93 10.57
N PRO A 141 7.83 -19.15 9.93
CA PRO A 141 8.18 -18.46 8.69
C PRO A 141 7.28 -18.83 7.51
N GLN A 142 6.69 -20.03 7.50
CA GLN A 142 5.80 -20.49 6.43
C GLN A 142 4.42 -19.84 6.54
N GLY A 143 3.85 -19.81 7.75
CA GLY A 143 2.64 -19.04 8.04
C GLY A 143 2.82 -17.55 7.76
N GLN A 144 3.96 -16.96 8.13
CA GLN A 144 4.29 -15.57 7.78
C GLN A 144 4.34 -15.34 6.27
N LEU A 145 4.96 -16.25 5.50
CA LEU A 145 4.99 -16.12 4.03
C LEU A 145 3.58 -16.19 3.42
N ALA A 146 2.79 -17.18 3.83
CA ALA A 146 1.42 -17.37 3.34
C ALA A 146 0.48 -16.21 3.75
N GLU A 147 0.61 -15.67 4.96
CA GLU A 147 -0.12 -14.50 5.41
C GLU A 147 0.27 -13.26 4.59
N ILE A 148 1.57 -13.00 4.37
CA ILE A 148 2.04 -11.90 3.54
C ILE A 148 1.49 -12.02 2.11
N GLU A 149 1.56 -13.20 1.48
CA GLU A 149 1.01 -13.41 0.13
C GLU A 149 -0.52 -13.30 0.07
N THR A 150 -1.21 -13.48 1.21
CA THR A 150 -2.65 -13.24 1.33
C THR A 150 -2.95 -11.75 1.46
N LEU A 151 -2.27 -11.03 2.35
CA LEU A 151 -2.43 -9.59 2.53
C LEU A 151 -1.95 -8.80 1.30
N LEU A 152 -0.89 -9.25 0.64
CA LEU A 152 -0.45 -8.70 -0.65
C LEU A 152 -1.47 -8.98 -1.75
N ASP A 153 -2.26 -10.05 -1.71
CA ASP A 153 -3.38 -10.27 -2.64
C ASP A 153 -4.68 -9.54 -2.20
N VAL A 154 -4.71 -8.93 -1.01
CA VAL A 154 -5.76 -7.95 -0.64
C VAL A 154 -5.44 -6.57 -1.22
N VAL A 155 -4.16 -6.18 -1.26
CA VAL A 155 -3.71 -4.91 -1.88
C VAL A 155 -3.58 -5.06 -3.40
N PHE A 156 -2.93 -6.15 -3.80
CA PHE A 156 -2.55 -6.62 -5.13
C PHE A 156 -3.61 -7.44 -5.88
N TYR A 157 -3.88 -7.20 -7.16
CA TYR A 157 -4.25 -8.30 -8.05
C TYR A 157 -2.99 -9.15 -8.32
N LEU A 158 -2.74 -10.18 -7.49
CA LEU A 158 -1.59 -11.09 -7.66
C LEU A 158 -1.99 -12.45 -8.24
N LYS A 159 -3.11 -13.02 -7.78
CA LYS A 159 -3.55 -14.37 -8.13
C LYS A 159 -4.60 -14.43 -9.24
N SER A 160 -5.23 -13.29 -9.56
CA SER A 160 -6.22 -13.15 -10.63
C SER A 160 -6.14 -11.78 -11.27
N GLU A 161 -6.70 -11.64 -12.47
CA GLU A 161 -7.14 -10.34 -13.01
C GLU A 161 -8.41 -9.85 -12.27
N PRO A 162 -8.78 -8.55 -12.41
CA PRO A 162 -10.08 -8.03 -11.98
C PRO A 162 -11.25 -8.75 -12.66
N THR A 163 -12.28 -9.06 -11.89
CA THR A 163 -13.55 -9.55 -12.41
C THR A 163 -14.39 -8.39 -12.96
N ARG A 164 -15.42 -8.69 -13.75
CA ARG A 164 -16.35 -7.66 -14.24
C ARG A 164 -17.02 -6.90 -13.10
N ASP A 165 -17.37 -7.58 -12.01
CA ASP A 165 -17.98 -6.97 -10.82
C ASP A 165 -17.05 -5.96 -10.13
N ASP A 166 -15.73 -6.24 -10.10
CA ASP A 166 -14.73 -5.29 -9.61
C ASP A 166 -14.68 -4.01 -10.46
N LEU A 167 -14.76 -4.15 -11.79
CA LEU A 167 -14.77 -3.03 -12.74
C LEU A 167 -16.03 -2.17 -12.59
N GLU A 168 -17.19 -2.81 -12.47
CA GLU A 168 -18.48 -2.11 -12.31
C GLU A 168 -18.58 -1.43 -10.94
N THR A 169 -18.18 -2.12 -9.87
CA THR A 169 -18.08 -1.56 -8.51
C THR A 169 -17.14 -0.35 -8.48
N PHE A 170 -16.00 -0.41 -9.18
CA PHE A 170 -15.08 0.71 -9.29
C PHE A 170 -15.73 1.96 -9.91
N VAL A 171 -16.43 1.80 -11.03
CA VAL A 171 -17.16 2.89 -11.70
C VAL A 171 -18.21 3.50 -10.77
N ARG A 172 -19.00 2.67 -10.08
CA ARG A 172 -20.04 3.12 -9.13
C ARG A 172 -19.46 3.88 -7.93
N ARG A 173 -18.23 3.60 -7.50
CA ARG A 173 -17.52 4.34 -6.43
C ARG A 173 -16.86 5.64 -6.90
N HIS A 174 -16.48 5.72 -8.18
CA HIS A 174 -15.70 6.83 -8.75
C HIS A 174 -16.54 7.72 -9.69
N THR A 175 -17.79 8.02 -9.32
CA THR A 175 -18.74 8.82 -10.11
C THR A 175 -18.24 10.22 -10.48
N GLY A 176 -17.35 10.81 -9.67
CA GLY A 176 -16.72 12.10 -9.93
C GLY A 176 -15.56 12.07 -10.95
N TRP A 177 -15.20 10.92 -11.50
CA TRP A 177 -14.12 10.81 -12.51
C TRP A 177 -14.67 10.95 -13.94
N SER A 178 -13.83 11.46 -14.85
CA SER A 178 -14.21 11.54 -16.26
C SER A 178 -14.32 10.14 -16.89
N ILE A 179 -15.29 9.99 -17.81
CA ILE A 179 -15.52 8.74 -18.57
C ILE A 179 -14.22 8.25 -19.23
N SER A 180 -13.42 9.16 -19.81
CA SER A 180 -12.13 8.83 -20.41
C SER A 180 -11.13 8.21 -19.40
N ARG A 181 -11.11 8.68 -18.15
CA ARG A 181 -10.27 8.09 -17.09
C ARG A 181 -10.81 6.75 -16.62
N LEU A 182 -12.12 6.63 -16.42
CA LEU A 182 -12.78 5.38 -16.05
C LEU A 182 -12.53 4.29 -17.11
N ARG A 183 -12.67 4.62 -18.40
CA ARG A 183 -12.34 3.72 -19.52
C ARG A 183 -10.86 3.32 -19.55
N ALA A 184 -9.95 4.26 -19.33
CA ALA A 184 -8.51 3.97 -19.33
C ALA A 184 -8.08 3.02 -18.19
N VAL A 185 -8.78 3.05 -17.05
CA VAL A 185 -8.49 2.20 -15.89
C VAL A 185 -9.21 0.84 -15.96
N THR A 186 -10.47 0.83 -16.38
CA THR A 186 -11.31 -0.39 -16.36
C THR A 186 -11.32 -1.18 -17.67
N GLY A 187 -11.04 -0.54 -18.81
CA GLY A 187 -11.23 -1.14 -20.14
C GLY A 187 -12.71 -1.28 -20.58
N LEU A 188 -13.68 -0.87 -19.76
CA LEU A 188 -15.11 -0.94 -20.09
C LEU A 188 -15.48 0.01 -21.24
N SER A 189 -16.55 -0.30 -21.96
CA SER A 189 -17.06 0.58 -23.01
C SER A 189 -17.60 1.89 -22.43
N GLU A 190 -17.64 2.94 -23.26
CA GLU A 190 -18.24 4.22 -22.84
C GLU A 190 -19.76 4.10 -22.57
N GLU A 191 -20.43 3.17 -23.25
CA GLU A 191 -21.86 2.89 -23.06
C GLU A 191 -22.11 2.21 -21.71
N ASP A 192 -21.33 1.17 -21.37
CA ASP A 192 -21.38 0.49 -20.05
C ASP A 192 -21.14 1.50 -18.92
N ILE A 193 -20.09 2.33 -19.03
CA ILE A 193 -19.75 3.33 -18.01
C ILE A 193 -20.90 4.34 -17.83
N ARG A 194 -21.50 4.82 -18.93
CA ARG A 194 -22.65 5.76 -18.86
C ARG A 194 -23.88 5.11 -18.22
N ALA A 195 -24.14 3.83 -18.47
CA ALA A 195 -25.24 3.10 -17.86
C ALA A 195 -25.05 2.97 -16.33
N LEU A 196 -23.88 2.49 -15.91
CA LEU A 196 -23.52 2.31 -14.48
C LEU A 196 -23.63 3.62 -13.68
N LEU A 197 -23.13 4.74 -14.25
CA LEU A 197 -23.20 6.05 -13.62
C LEU A 197 -24.65 6.58 -13.51
N LYS A 198 -25.52 6.25 -14.48
CA LYS A 198 -26.94 6.65 -14.47
C LYS A 198 -27.76 5.86 -13.45
N GLU A 199 -27.44 4.58 -13.25
CA GLU A 199 -28.05 3.79 -12.18
C GLU A 199 -27.69 4.33 -10.80
N SER A 200 -26.42 4.66 -10.57
CA SER A 200 -25.95 5.23 -9.30
C SER A 200 -26.58 6.58 -8.96
N SER A 201 -26.91 7.42 -9.94
CA SER A 201 -27.61 8.68 -9.70
C SER A 201 -29.12 8.53 -9.50
N ALA A 202 -29.74 7.49 -10.08
CA ALA A 202 -31.16 7.17 -9.86
C ALA A 202 -31.43 6.51 -8.49
N SER A 203 -30.40 5.99 -7.82
CA SER A 203 -30.49 5.35 -6.49
C SER A 203 -30.17 6.28 -5.31
N ALA A 204 -29.80 7.54 -5.55
CA ALA A 204 -29.61 8.53 -4.48
C ALA A 204 -30.98 9.01 -3.96
N PRO A 205 -31.22 9.06 -2.63
CA PRO A 205 -32.42 9.70 -2.11
C PRO A 205 -32.46 11.18 -2.49
N ALA A 206 -33.63 11.70 -2.85
CA ALA A 206 -33.85 13.13 -2.89
C ALA A 206 -33.93 13.65 -1.45
N GLU A 207 -33.05 14.59 -1.08
CA GLU A 207 -33.19 15.47 0.09
C GLU A 207 -34.25 16.55 -0.16
#